data_AF-A0A443PRW3-F1
#
_entry.id   AF-A0A443PRW3-F1
#
_cell.length_a   1.000
_cell.length_b   1.000
_cell.length_c   1.000
_cell.angle_alpha   90.00
_cell.angle_beta   90.00
_cell.angle_gamma   90.00
#
_symmetry.space_group_name_H-M   'P 1'
#
loop_
_entity.id
_entity.type
_entity.pdbx_description
1 polymer ?
#
loop_
_entity_poly.entity_id
_entity_poly.type
_entity_poly.pdbx_seq_one_letter_code
_entity_poly.pdbx_strand_id
1 'polypeptide(L)'
;MALQMIAPFLSSFLPNPRHGLATHGLTHQKCVSKHISCSTTTPTYSTTVPRRSGNYKPSIWDYDFVQSLGTGYKVEAHGTRVEKLKEVVKHLLKETDSSLAQIELIDKLHRLGLRWLFENEIKQVLYTISSDNTSIEMKKDLHAVSTRFRLLRQHGYKVSTGICSLISLDN
;
A
#
# COMPACT_ATOMS: atom_id res chain seq x y z
N MET A 1 0.36 6.56 24.33
CA MET A 1 -0.45 5.69 23.45
C MET A 1 0.15 5.79 22.05
N ALA A 2 1.00 4.83 21.67
CA ALA A 2 1.67 4.82 20.38
C ALA A 2 0.84 3.96 19.40
N LEU A 3 0.35 4.57 18.32
CA LEU A 3 -0.33 3.88 17.23
C LEU A 3 0.72 3.24 16.32
N GLN A 4 0.81 1.92 16.33
CA GLN A 4 1.58 1.15 15.35
C GLN A 4 0.77 1.03 14.06
N MET A 5 1.29 1.61 12.97
CA MET A 5 0.80 1.39 11.61
C MET A 5 1.40 0.08 11.09
N ILE A 6 0.57 -0.96 10.99
CA ILE A 6 0.93 -2.21 10.31
C ILE A 6 0.59 -2.02 8.83
N ALA A 7 1.62 -1.90 7.99
CA ALA A 7 1.48 -2.02 6.53
C ALA A 7 1.59 -3.50 6.14
N PRO A 8 0.63 -4.05 5.36
CA PRO A 8 0.78 -5.38 4.82
C PRO A 8 1.79 -5.36 3.67
N PHE A 9 2.87 -6.12 3.85
CA PHE A 9 3.83 -6.45 2.81
C PHE A 9 3.12 -7.20 1.67
N LEU A 10 2.82 -6.51 0.57
CA LEU A 10 2.47 -7.13 -0.70
C LEU A 10 3.77 -7.58 -1.39
N SER A 11 4.21 -8.80 -1.09
CA SER A 11 5.30 -9.48 -1.82
C SER A 11 4.73 -10.32 -2.95
N SER A 12 4.62 -9.73 -4.13
CA SER A 12 4.57 -10.32 -5.47
C SER A 12 4.04 -9.19 -6.33
N PHE A 13 4.83 -8.56 -7.17
CA PHE A 13 5.30 -9.07 -8.45
C PHE A 13 6.44 -8.15 -8.88
N LEU A 14 7.67 -8.64 -9.02
CA LEU A 14 8.62 -8.06 -9.99
C LEU A 14 9.57 -9.14 -10.51
N PRO A 15 9.98 -9.04 -11.79
CA PRO A 15 10.62 -10.13 -12.51
C PRO A 15 12.08 -10.29 -12.11
N ASN A 16 12.51 -11.53 -12.11
CA ASN A 16 13.87 -11.97 -11.83
C ASN A 16 14.83 -11.41 -12.90
N PRO A 17 15.76 -10.48 -12.59
CA PRO A 17 16.72 -10.00 -13.56
C PRO A 17 17.84 -11.04 -13.66
N ARG A 18 17.65 -12.03 -14.54
CA ARG A 18 18.76 -12.86 -15.02
C ARG A 18 19.62 -12.01 -15.95
N HIS A 19 20.46 -11.17 -15.38
CA HIS A 19 21.59 -10.61 -16.12
C HIS A 19 22.85 -11.31 -15.64
N GLY A 20 23.27 -12.30 -16.42
CA GLY A 20 24.66 -12.71 -16.42
C GLY A 20 25.46 -11.55 -17.00
N LEU A 21 26.32 -10.95 -16.17
CA LEU A 21 27.30 -9.98 -16.63
C LEU A 21 28.66 -10.35 -16.07
N ALA A 22 29.62 -10.33 -17.00
CA ALA A 22 31.00 -10.71 -16.85
C ALA A 22 31.68 -9.97 -15.69
N THR A 23 32.58 -10.69 -15.03
CA THR A 23 33.52 -10.16 -14.04
C THR A 23 34.45 -9.15 -14.69
N HIS A 24 34.08 -7.88 -14.68
CA HIS A 24 35.04 -6.79 -14.80
C HIS A 24 35.32 -6.27 -13.40
N GLY A 25 36.52 -6.59 -12.90
CA GLY A 25 37.00 -6.13 -11.62
C GLY A 25 37.10 -4.61 -11.61
N LEU A 26 36.22 -3.97 -10.85
CA LEU A 26 36.40 -2.59 -10.44
C LEU A 26 37.06 -2.60 -9.07
N THR A 27 38.34 -2.24 -9.07
CA THR A 27 39.09 -1.93 -7.86
C THR A 27 38.35 -0.84 -7.08
N HIS A 28 37.85 -1.20 -5.90
CA HIS A 28 37.22 -0.29 -4.97
C HIS A 28 38.17 0.89 -4.70
N GLN A 29 37.76 2.10 -5.07
CA GLN A 29 38.52 3.30 -4.72
C GLN A 29 38.52 3.39 -3.19
N LYS A 30 39.70 3.28 -2.57
CA LYS A 30 39.88 3.39 -1.12
C LYS A 30 39.41 4.77 -0.68
N CYS A 31 38.24 4.85 -0.06
CA CYS A 31 37.84 6.04 0.69
C CYS A 31 38.75 6.14 1.91
N VAL A 32 39.72 7.05 1.87
CA VAL A 32 40.58 7.37 3.01
C VAL A 32 39.77 8.24 3.96
N SER A 33 39.02 7.61 4.86
CA SER A 33 38.42 8.29 6.00
C SER A 33 39.56 8.67 6.96
N LYS A 34 39.83 9.96 7.13
CA LYS A 34 40.76 10.45 8.15
C LYS A 34 40.09 10.28 9.53
N HIS A 35 40.60 9.34 10.31
CA HIS A 35 40.11 9.05 11.66
C HIS A 35 40.58 10.15 12.63
N ILE A 36 39.66 10.95 13.17
CA ILE A 36 39.92 11.78 14.34
C ILE A 36 39.88 10.86 15.56
N SER A 37 41.03 10.60 16.16
CA SER A 37 41.15 9.76 17.35
C SER A 37 41.08 10.63 18.61
N CYS A 38 40.06 10.43 19.43
CA CYS A 38 40.01 10.92 20.80
C CYS A 38 40.37 9.77 21.74
N SER A 39 41.41 9.95 22.56
CA SER A 39 41.85 8.94 23.53
C SER A 39 41.37 9.34 24.93
N THR A 40 40.66 8.44 25.61
CA THR A 40 40.32 8.57 27.03
C THR A 40 40.95 7.41 27.79
N THR A 41 41.85 7.71 28.73
CA THR A 41 42.55 6.72 29.54
C THR A 41 41.65 6.32 30.71
N THR A 42 41.06 5.13 30.67
CA THR A 42 40.44 4.50 31.85
C THR A 42 41.13 3.17 32.15
N PRO A 43 41.28 2.81 33.45
CA PRO A 43 42.10 1.67 33.86
C PRO A 43 41.51 0.35 33.37
N THR A 44 42.40 -0.43 32.77
CA THR A 44 42.17 -1.71 32.09
C THR A 44 41.73 -2.81 33.06
N TYR A 45 40.45 -3.16 33.06
CA TYR A 45 40.00 -4.53 33.32
C TYR A 45 39.66 -5.16 31.97
N SER A 46 40.64 -5.85 31.37
CA SER A 46 40.48 -6.51 30.08
C SER A 46 39.67 -7.80 30.23
N THR A 47 38.34 -7.67 30.34
CA THR A 47 37.44 -8.77 30.00
C THR A 47 36.89 -8.50 28.61
N THR A 48 37.71 -8.78 27.59
CA THR A 48 37.31 -8.70 26.18
C THR A 48 36.36 -9.86 25.87
N VAL A 49 35.08 -9.71 26.19
CA VAL A 49 34.05 -10.65 25.74
C VAL A 49 33.93 -10.52 24.22
N PRO A 50 34.18 -11.58 23.43
CA PRO A 50 34.06 -11.51 21.97
C PRO A 50 32.63 -11.18 21.57
N ARG A 51 32.44 -10.10 20.81
CA ARG A 51 31.13 -9.73 20.28
C ARG A 51 30.73 -10.70 19.18
N ARG A 52 29.58 -11.37 19.33
CA ARG A 52 29.04 -12.25 18.29
C ARG A 52 28.53 -11.41 17.10
N SER A 53 28.87 -11.83 15.88
CA SER A 53 28.30 -11.29 14.64
C SER A 53 27.03 -12.07 14.27
N GLY A 54 26.02 -11.38 13.75
CA GLY A 54 24.75 -12.00 13.32
C GLY A 54 24.79 -12.63 11.92
N ASN A 55 25.91 -12.52 11.19
CA ASN A 55 26.06 -13.06 9.82
C ASN A 55 24.94 -12.64 8.85
N TYR A 56 24.45 -11.41 8.98
CA TYR A 56 23.44 -10.86 8.07
C TYR A 56 23.96 -10.80 6.63
N LYS A 57 23.07 -11.09 5.68
CA LYS A 57 23.36 -10.92 4.26
C LYS A 57 23.33 -9.43 3.88
N PRO A 58 24.12 -9.01 2.88
CA PRO A 58 24.09 -7.65 2.38
C PRO A 58 22.72 -7.32 1.74
N SER A 59 22.48 -6.03 1.49
CA SER A 59 21.27 -5.59 0.81
C SER A 59 21.13 -6.22 -0.57
N ILE A 60 19.89 -6.52 -0.96
CA ILE A 60 19.56 -7.01 -2.31
C ILE A 60 19.84 -5.91 -3.35
N TRP A 61 19.68 -4.65 -2.95
CA TRP A 61 19.88 -3.49 -3.80
C TRP A 61 21.26 -2.90 -3.56
N ASP A 62 22.01 -2.78 -4.65
CA ASP A 62 23.28 -2.07 -4.68
C ASP A 62 23.04 -0.56 -4.80
N TYR A 63 23.97 0.24 -4.28
CA TYR A 63 23.85 1.69 -4.25
C TYR A 63 23.81 2.28 -5.67
N ASP A 64 24.71 1.82 -6.55
CA ASP A 64 24.78 2.27 -7.94
C ASP A 64 23.49 1.94 -8.71
N PHE A 65 22.92 0.76 -8.45
CA PHE A 65 21.62 0.36 -9.00
C PHE A 65 20.52 1.33 -8.55
N VAL A 66 20.42 1.60 -7.24
CA VAL A 66 19.41 2.53 -6.71
C VAL A 66 19.58 3.93 -7.29
N GLN A 67 20.81 4.41 -7.44
CA GLN A 67 21.10 5.72 -8.02
C GLN A 67 20.78 5.79 -9.53
N SER A 68 20.88 4.67 -10.24
CA SER A 68 20.54 4.58 -11.67
C SER A 68 19.03 4.60 -11.95
N LEU A 69 18.18 4.49 -10.92
CA LEU A 69 16.73 4.45 -11.08
C LEU A 69 16.19 5.79 -11.62
N GLY A 70 15.98 5.85 -12.93
CA GLY A 70 15.22 6.89 -13.60
C GLY A 70 13.81 6.41 -13.93
N THR A 71 12.81 7.27 -13.78
CA THR A 71 11.44 6.98 -14.23
C THR A 71 11.14 7.70 -15.53
N GLY A 72 10.63 6.96 -16.53
CA GLY A 72 10.08 7.56 -17.76
C GLY A 72 8.73 8.26 -17.53
N TYR A 73 8.11 8.00 -16.37
CA TYR A 73 6.82 8.56 -15.96
C TYR A 73 6.96 9.98 -15.41
N LYS A 74 7.43 10.91 -16.25
CA LYS A 74 7.48 12.32 -15.88
C LYS A 74 6.06 12.90 -15.82
N VAL A 75 5.79 13.69 -14.78
CA VAL A 75 4.49 14.34 -14.55
C VAL A 75 4.06 15.19 -15.76
N GLU A 76 5.00 15.87 -16.40
CA GLU A 76 4.79 16.68 -17.61
C GLU A 76 4.18 15.87 -18.77
N ALA A 77 4.64 14.62 -18.96
CA ALA A 77 4.23 13.81 -20.12
C ALA A 77 2.88 13.12 -19.91
N HIS A 78 2.53 12.77 -18.67
CA HIS A 78 1.34 11.96 -18.36
C HIS A 78 0.29 12.67 -17.51
N GLY A 79 0.60 13.84 -16.94
CA GLY A 79 -0.27 14.56 -16.02
C GLY A 79 -1.62 14.91 -16.63
N THR A 80 -1.63 15.38 -17.88
CA THR A 80 -2.88 15.70 -18.60
C THR A 80 -3.79 14.49 -18.77
N ARG A 81 -3.21 13.31 -19.05
CA ARG A 81 -3.97 12.06 -19.17
C ARG A 81 -4.48 11.58 -17.82
N VAL A 82 -3.67 11.68 -16.78
CA VAL A 82 -4.06 11.30 -15.41
C VAL A 82 -5.24 12.14 -14.94
N GLU A 83 -5.21 13.46 -15.13
CA GLU A 83 -6.32 14.31 -14.69
C GLU A 83 -7.60 14.06 -15.49
N LYS A 84 -7.50 13.82 -16.81
CA LYS A 84 -8.67 13.40 -17.61
C LYS A 84 -9.28 12.11 -17.06
N LEU A 85 -8.47 11.11 -16.76
CA LEU A 85 -8.95 9.83 -16.21
C LEU A 85 -9.53 9.99 -14.82
N LYS A 86 -8.95 10.86 -13.99
CA LYS A 86 -9.47 11.16 -12.66
C LYS A 86 -10.86 11.75 -12.73
N GLU A 87 -11.10 12.71 -13.63
CA GLU A 87 -12.44 13.29 -13.81
C GLU A 87 -13.44 12.27 -14.34
N VAL A 88 -13.04 11.36 -15.25
CA VAL A 88 -13.91 10.25 -15.71
C VAL A 88 -14.32 9.35 -14.55
N VAL A 89 -13.39 8.98 -13.67
CA VAL A 89 -13.71 8.12 -12.51
C VAL A 89 -14.62 8.86 -11.52
N LYS A 90 -14.40 10.16 -11.28
CA LYS A 90 -15.31 10.98 -10.46
C LYS A 90 -16.72 11.04 -11.05
N HIS A 91 -16.83 11.17 -12.37
CA HIS A 91 -18.13 11.15 -13.04
C HIS A 91 -18.81 9.80 -12.85
N LEU A 92 -18.08 8.70 -13.04
CA LEU A 92 -18.60 7.35 -12.87
C LEU A 92 -19.10 7.11 -11.44
N LEU A 93 -18.39 7.62 -10.42
CA LEU A 93 -18.83 7.54 -9.03
C LEU A 93 -20.12 8.33 -8.73
N LYS A 94 -20.41 9.37 -9.49
CA LYS A 94 -21.59 10.23 -9.30
C LYS A 94 -22.80 9.81 -10.13
N GLU A 95 -22.58 9.40 -11.38
CA GLU A 95 -23.63 9.12 -12.36
C GLU A 95 -24.16 7.68 -12.28
N THR A 96 -23.43 6.77 -11.66
CA THR A 96 -23.88 5.38 -11.56
C THR A 96 -25.13 5.30 -10.67
N ASP A 97 -26.29 4.99 -11.26
CA ASP A 97 -27.58 4.89 -10.54
C ASP A 97 -27.66 3.67 -9.60
N SER A 98 -26.96 2.58 -9.94
CA SER A 98 -26.94 1.39 -9.10
C SER A 98 -25.92 1.54 -7.96
N SER A 99 -26.42 1.58 -6.72
CA SER A 99 -25.58 1.60 -5.53
C SER A 99 -24.60 0.40 -5.48
N LEU A 100 -24.95 -0.75 -6.08
CA LEU A 100 -24.08 -1.92 -6.14
C LEU A 100 -22.83 -1.64 -6.99
N ALA A 101 -23.04 -1.13 -8.20
CA ALA A 101 -21.95 -0.80 -9.12
C ALA A 101 -21.01 0.27 -8.53
N GLN A 102 -21.55 1.24 -7.78
CA GLN A 102 -20.75 2.22 -7.04
C GLN A 102 -19.84 1.56 -5.98
N ILE A 103 -20.39 0.63 -5.18
CA ILE A 103 -19.62 -0.12 -4.17
C ILE A 103 -18.50 -0.93 -4.83
N GLU A 104 -18.79 -1.62 -5.93
CA GLU A 104 -17.79 -2.41 -6.65
C GLU A 104 -16.68 -1.54 -7.24
N LEU A 105 -17.03 -0.34 -7.74
CA LEU A 105 -16.04 0.62 -8.22
C LEU A 105 -15.12 1.07 -7.08
N ILE A 106 -15.67 1.37 -5.91
CA ILE A 106 -14.88 1.73 -4.72
C ILE A 106 -13.96 0.58 -4.32
N ASP A 107 -14.44 -0.66 -4.32
CA ASP A 107 -13.62 -1.82 -4.02
C ASP A 107 -12.43 -1.96 -4.99
N LYS A 108 -12.68 -1.77 -6.29
CA LYS A 108 -11.63 -1.76 -7.31
C LYS A 108 -10.62 -0.65 -7.07
N LEU A 109 -11.07 0.58 -6.74
CA LEU A 109 -10.17 1.70 -6.43
C LEU A 109 -9.30 1.44 -5.20
N HIS A 110 -9.85 0.82 -4.16
CA HIS A 110 -9.09 0.42 -2.99
C HIS A 110 -8.01 -0.61 -3.33
N ARG A 111 -8.36 -1.65 -4.10
CA ARG A 111 -7.42 -2.70 -4.52
C ARG A 111 -6.32 -2.20 -5.45
N LEU A 112 -6.59 -1.16 -6.23
CA LEU A 112 -5.61 -0.48 -7.08
C LEU A 112 -4.72 0.53 -6.33
N GLY A 113 -4.97 0.77 -5.04
CA GLY A 113 -4.23 1.77 -4.26
C GLY A 113 -4.55 3.22 -4.65
N LEU A 114 -5.67 3.45 -5.34
CA LEU A 114 -6.09 4.78 -5.82
C LEU A 114 -7.08 5.49 -4.88
N ARG A 115 -7.40 4.88 -3.73
CA ARG A 115 -8.34 5.42 -2.73
C ARG A 115 -8.09 6.89 -2.38
N TRP A 116 -6.83 7.26 -2.21
CA TRP A 116 -6.44 8.60 -1.75
C TRP A 116 -6.76 9.72 -2.77
N LEU A 117 -6.94 9.38 -4.06
CA LEU A 117 -7.36 10.35 -5.08
C LEU A 117 -8.82 10.79 -4.95
N PHE A 118 -9.66 9.95 -4.35
CA PHE A 118 -11.12 10.04 -4.40
C PHE A 118 -11.76 10.00 -3.00
N GLU A 119 -11.04 10.41 -1.96
CA GLU A 119 -11.51 10.26 -0.57
C GLU A 119 -12.86 10.94 -0.32
N ASN A 120 -13.09 12.10 -0.95
CA ASN A 120 -14.32 12.87 -0.78
C ASN A 120 -15.49 12.17 -1.46
N GLU A 121 -15.30 11.73 -2.71
CA GLU A 121 -16.30 11.00 -3.49
C GLU A 121 -16.67 9.68 -2.79
N ILE A 122 -15.67 8.94 -2.31
CA ILE A 122 -15.89 7.68 -1.58
C ILE A 122 -16.68 7.93 -0.28
N LYS A 123 -16.36 8.98 0.48
CA LYS A 123 -17.11 9.32 1.71
C LYS A 123 -18.57 9.64 1.40
N GLN A 124 -18.83 10.43 0.35
CA GLN A 124 -20.19 10.80 -0.06
C GLN A 124 -20.99 9.56 -0.48
N VAL A 125 -20.44 8.73 -1.34
CA VAL A 125 -21.09 7.49 -1.80
C VAL A 125 -21.40 6.56 -0.61
N LEU A 126 -20.44 6.33 0.28
CA LEU A 126 -20.65 5.48 1.46
C LEU A 126 -21.68 6.06 2.44
N TYR A 127 -21.77 7.38 2.56
CA TYR A 127 -22.78 8.04 3.38
C TYR A 127 -24.19 7.80 2.83
N THR A 128 -24.39 7.98 1.52
CA THR A 128 -25.65 7.71 0.84
C THR A 128 -26.08 6.26 1.03
N ILE A 129 -25.17 5.31 0.77
CA ILE A 129 -25.43 3.88 0.93
C ILE A 129 -25.70 3.52 2.40
N SER A 130 -25.01 4.12 3.37
CA SER A 130 -25.30 3.87 4.78
C SER A 130 -26.70 4.34 5.18
N SER A 131 -27.22 5.36 4.51
CA SER A 131 -28.54 5.93 4.77
C SER A 131 -29.64 5.11 4.07
N ASP A 132 -29.34 4.56 2.88
CA ASP A 132 -30.23 3.67 2.13
C ASP A 132 -30.21 2.22 2.64
N ASN A 133 -30.93 1.99 3.74
CA ASN A 133 -31.18 0.63 4.29
C ASN A 133 -32.22 -0.18 3.49
N THR A 134 -32.81 0.41 2.45
CA THR A 134 -33.93 -0.13 1.67
C THR A 134 -33.53 -0.75 0.33
N SER A 135 -32.26 -0.65 -0.11
CA SER A 135 -31.84 -1.26 -1.38
C SER A 135 -32.03 -2.78 -1.36
N ILE A 136 -33.11 -3.23 -1.99
CA ILE A 136 -33.49 -4.64 -2.14
C ILE A 136 -32.45 -5.37 -3.00
N GLU A 137 -31.86 -4.69 -3.98
CA GLU A 137 -30.80 -5.26 -4.84
C GLU A 137 -29.59 -5.72 -4.03
N MET A 138 -29.17 -4.92 -3.05
CA MET A 138 -28.04 -5.27 -2.19
C MET A 138 -28.33 -6.40 -1.21
N LYS A 139 -29.60 -6.69 -0.90
CA LYS A 139 -29.98 -7.75 0.05
C LYS A 139 -30.09 -9.13 -0.61
N LYS A 140 -30.23 -9.18 -1.93
CA LYS A 140 -30.44 -10.42 -2.69
C LYS A 140 -29.15 -11.17 -3.01
N ASP A 141 -28.02 -10.47 -3.07
CA ASP A 141 -26.73 -11.06 -3.43
C ASP A 141 -25.75 -11.04 -2.26
N LEU A 142 -25.22 -12.21 -1.90
CA LEU A 142 -24.19 -12.38 -0.87
C LEU A 142 -22.94 -11.55 -1.17
N HIS A 143 -22.51 -11.48 -2.43
CA HIS A 143 -21.34 -10.71 -2.80
C HIS A 143 -21.57 -9.20 -2.57
N ALA A 144 -22.74 -8.68 -2.97
CA ALA A 144 -23.16 -7.32 -2.67
C ALA A 144 -23.21 -7.01 -1.15
N VAL A 145 -23.89 -7.85 -0.35
CA VAL A 145 -24.00 -7.67 1.10
C VAL A 145 -22.63 -7.65 1.77
N SER A 146 -21.78 -8.63 1.46
CA SER A 146 -20.47 -8.80 2.10
C SER A 146 -19.52 -7.64 1.75
N THR A 147 -19.54 -7.19 0.50
CA THR A 147 -18.71 -6.06 0.03
C THR A 147 -19.15 -4.75 0.69
N ARG A 148 -20.46 -4.49 0.76
CA ARG A 148 -21.01 -3.33 1.47
C ARG A 148 -20.63 -3.34 2.95
N PHE A 149 -20.85 -4.46 3.63
CA PHE A 149 -20.54 -4.60 5.05
C PHE A 149 -19.06 -4.31 5.32
N ARG A 150 -18.16 -4.91 4.52
CA ARG A 150 -16.72 -4.71 4.64
C ARG A 150 -16.33 -3.25 4.44
N LEU A 151 -16.79 -2.58 3.38
CA LEU A 151 -16.42 -1.20 3.09
C LEU A 151 -16.93 -0.22 4.13
N LEU A 152 -18.18 -0.37 4.59
CA LEU A 152 -18.74 0.47 5.65
C LEU A 152 -17.94 0.34 6.95
N ARG A 153 -17.59 -0.89 7.38
CA ARG A 153 -16.75 -1.13 8.56
C ARG A 153 -15.36 -0.52 8.41
N GLN A 154 -14.73 -0.67 7.25
CA GLN A 154 -13.42 -0.08 6.96
C GLN A 154 -13.43 1.45 7.04
N HIS A 155 -14.57 2.09 6.79
CA HIS A 155 -14.75 3.53 6.89
C HIS A 155 -15.35 3.99 8.23
N GLY A 156 -15.49 3.10 9.22
CA GLY A 156 -15.92 3.44 10.58
C GLY A 156 -17.43 3.53 10.79
N TYR A 157 -18.24 3.13 9.81
CA TYR A 157 -19.70 3.11 9.97
C TYR A 157 -20.14 1.96 10.89
N LYS A 158 -21.12 2.24 11.76
CA LYS A 158 -21.74 1.24 12.63
C LYS A 158 -22.74 0.43 11.81
N VAL A 159 -22.35 -0.79 11.46
CA VAL A 159 -23.21 -1.74 10.73
C VAL A 159 -23.66 -2.85 11.68
N SER A 160 -24.97 -3.11 11.73
CA SER A 160 -25.54 -4.21 12.52
C SER A 160 -24.98 -5.55 12.05
N THR A 161 -24.54 -6.39 12.99
CA THR A 161 -24.12 -7.78 12.73
C THR A 161 -25.25 -8.62 12.15
N GLY A 162 -26.51 -8.23 12.38
CA GLY A 162 -27.71 -8.88 11.85
C GLY A 162 -27.79 -8.96 10.32
N ILE A 163 -27.10 -8.04 9.62
CA ILE A 163 -27.07 -8.00 8.14
C ILE A 163 -26.27 -9.19 7.59
N CYS A 164 -25.27 -9.68 8.34
CA CYS A 164 -24.49 -10.86 7.98
C CYS A 164 -25.23 -12.17 8.32
N SER A 165 -26.12 -12.15 9.33
CA SER A 165 -26.89 -13.36 9.70
C SER A 165 -28.10 -13.62 8.80
N LEU A 166 -28.60 -12.64 8.03
CA LEU A 166 -29.63 -12.87 7.00
C LEU A 166 -29.16 -13.86 5.92
N ILE A 167 -27.85 -13.94 5.69
CA ILE A 167 -27.25 -14.88 4.73
C ILE A 167 -27.34 -16.34 5.23
N SER A 168 -27.54 -16.55 6.53
CA SER A 168 -27.60 -17.89 7.14
C SER A 168 -29.03 -18.43 7.30
N LEU A 169 -30.06 -17.65 6.96
CA LEU A 169 -31.47 -18.03 7.17
C LEU A 169 -32.20 -18.46 5.88
N ASP A 170 -31.62 -18.22 4.70
CA ASP A 170 -32.20 -18.57 3.39
C ASP A 170 -31.58 -19.83 2.75
N ASN A 171 -30.93 -20.71 3.53
CA ASN A 171 -30.31 -21.95 3.05
C ASN A 171 -30.79 -23.19 3.82
#